data_AF-A0A286M475-F1
#
_entry.id   AF-A0A286M475-F1
#
_cell.length_a   1.000
_cell.length_b   1.000
_cell.length_c   1.000
_cell.angle_alpha   90.00
_cell.angle_beta   90.00
_cell.angle_gamma   90.00
#
_symmetry.space_group_name_H-M   'P 1'
#
loop_
_entity.id
_entity.type
_entity.pdbx_description
1 polymer ?
#
loop_
_entity_poly.entity_id
_entity_poly.type
_entity_poly.pdbx_seq_one_letter_code
_entity_poly.pdbx_strand_id
1 'polypeptide(L)'
;VLILPGFGMIGHICTEISNNDFILGYNGMVIAMFSIVIIGFIVWAHHMFTVGMDVKSVGYFTAVTALIGIPTGVKVIGWSCMLSNCSISYYSPVVWWLISFIILFTLGGITGII
;
A
#
# COMPACT_ATOMS: atom_id res chain seq x y z
N VAL A 1 8.09 3.36 8.15
CA VAL A 1 7.82 2.67 9.45
C VAL A 1 6.34 2.70 9.81
N LEU A 2 5.69 3.87 9.92
CA LEU A 2 4.31 3.99 10.42
C LEU A 2 3.25 3.16 9.67
N ILE A 3 3.34 3.04 8.35
CA ILE A 3 2.29 2.37 7.54
C ILE A 3 2.38 0.83 7.55
N LEU A 4 3.55 0.25 7.86
CA LEU A 4 3.77 -1.20 7.76
C LEU A 4 2.97 -2.01 8.80
N PRO A 5 2.85 -1.58 10.07
CA PRO A 5 1.92 -2.22 11.01
C PRO A 5 0.46 -2.10 10.54
N GLY A 6 0.08 -0.94 10.00
CA GLY A 6 -1.26 -0.72 9.43
C GLY A 6 -1.58 -1.73 8.34
N PHE A 7 -0.64 -1.97 7.43
CA PHE A 7 -0.76 -2.98 6.39
C PHE A 7 -0.95 -4.41 6.91
N GLY A 8 -0.33 -4.76 8.04
CA GLY A 8 -0.55 -6.03 8.72
C GLY A 8 -1.96 -6.13 9.29
N MET A 9 -2.41 -5.08 9.99
CA MET A 9 -3.78 -5.02 10.55
C MET A 9 -4.84 -5.15 9.47
N ILE A 10 -4.75 -4.40 8.37
CA ILE A 10 -5.69 -4.51 7.24
C ILE A 10 -5.70 -5.92 6.67
N GLY A 11 -4.52 -6.54 6.51
CA GLY A 11 -4.41 -7.92 6.03
C GLY A 11 -5.17 -8.91 6.92
N HIS A 12 -4.94 -8.87 8.23
CA HIS A 12 -5.61 -9.75 9.19
C HIS A 12 -7.12 -9.54 9.23
N ILE A 13 -7.59 -8.28 9.26
CA ILE A 13 -9.03 -7.99 9.26
C ILE A 13 -9.66 -8.50 7.96
N CYS A 14 -9.04 -8.24 6.80
CA CYS A 14 -9.56 -8.73 5.51
C CYS A 14 -9.65 -10.27 5.46
N THR A 15 -8.66 -10.99 6.00
CA THR A 15 -8.70 -12.46 6.07
C THR A 15 -9.86 -12.93 6.93
N GLU A 16 -10.02 -12.37 8.13
CA GLU A 16 -11.07 -12.75 9.08
C GLU A 16 -12.47 -12.56 8.47
N ILE A 17 -12.77 -11.39 7.90
CA ILE A 17 -14.11 -11.10 7.36
C ILE A 17 -14.43 -11.88 6.07
N SER A 18 -13.40 -12.35 5.37
CA SER A 18 -13.52 -13.16 4.15
C SER A 18 -13.66 -14.66 4.43
N ASN A 19 -13.60 -15.09 5.70
CA ASN A 19 -13.59 -16.50 6.12
C ASN A 19 -12.55 -17.36 5.35
N ASN A 20 -11.43 -16.75 4.93
CA ASN A 20 -10.32 -17.48 4.33
C ASN A 20 -9.36 -17.97 5.41
N ASP A 21 -8.84 -19.18 5.27
CA ASP A 21 -7.81 -19.73 6.18
C ASP A 21 -6.47 -18.99 6.07
N PHE A 22 -6.26 -18.24 5.00
CA PHE A 22 -5.02 -17.52 4.73
C PHE A 22 -5.24 -16.24 3.91
N ILE A 23 -4.30 -15.31 4.01
CA ILE A 23 -4.24 -14.11 3.17
C ILE A 23 -4.07 -14.52 1.71
N LEU A 24 -4.99 -14.09 0.84
CA LEU A 24 -4.88 -14.29 -0.61
C LEU A 24 -3.56 -13.71 -1.12
N GLY A 25 -2.74 -14.54 -1.77
CA GLY A 25 -1.44 -14.10 -2.30
C GLY A 25 -0.41 -13.75 -1.23
N TYR A 26 -0.41 -14.45 -0.08
CA TYR A 26 0.52 -14.24 1.04
C TYR A 26 1.98 -13.95 0.62
N ASN A 27 2.56 -14.78 -0.25
CA ASN A 27 3.93 -14.57 -0.73
C ASN A 27 4.10 -13.21 -1.43
N GLY A 28 3.13 -12.81 -2.26
CA GLY A 28 3.12 -11.49 -2.91
C GLY A 28 3.00 -10.34 -1.90
N MET A 29 2.18 -10.52 -0.85
CA MET A 29 2.02 -9.53 0.23
C MET A 29 3.30 -9.33 1.04
N VAL A 30 4.03 -10.42 1.32
CA VAL A 30 5.31 -10.38 2.05
C VAL A 30 6.40 -9.75 1.19
N ILE A 31 6.52 -10.18 -0.08
CA ILE A 31 7.49 -9.60 -1.02
C ILE A 31 7.21 -8.12 -1.23
N ALA A 32 5.94 -7.71 -1.33
CA ALA A 32 5.57 -6.30 -1.40
C ALA A 32 6.04 -5.50 -0.18
N MET A 33 5.83 -6.00 1.04
CA MET A 33 6.29 -5.33 2.26
C MET A 33 7.81 -5.22 2.33
N PHE A 34 8.51 -6.29 1.94
CA PHE A 34 9.97 -6.28 1.89
C PHE A 34 10.51 -5.26 0.87
N SER A 35 9.92 -5.22 -0.33
CA SER A 35 10.26 -4.24 -1.36
C SER A 35 10.01 -2.80 -0.91
N ILE A 36 8.90 -2.52 -0.21
CA ILE A 36 8.62 -1.18 0.34
C ILE A 36 9.71 -0.76 1.33
N VAL A 37 10.17 -1.69 2.19
CA VAL A 37 11.24 -1.40 3.16
C VAL A 37 12.54 -1.07 2.44
N ILE A 38 12.98 -1.89 1.48
CA ILE A 38 14.23 -1.68 0.75
C ILE A 38 14.19 -0.36 -0.03
N ILE A 39 13.14 -0.15 -0.84
CA ILE A 39 13.02 1.07 -1.66
C ILE A 39 12.89 2.31 -0.76
N GLY A 40 12.24 2.18 0.39
CA GLY A 40 12.11 3.25 1.37
C GLY A 40 13.43 3.85 1.86
N PHE A 41 14.52 3.08 1.86
CA PHE A 41 15.85 3.58 2.26
C PHE A 41 16.53 4.44 1.18
N ILE A 42 16.07 4.39 -0.07
CA ILE A 42 16.74 5.05 -1.21
C ILE A 42 15.92 6.18 -1.84
N VAL A 43 14.87 6.65 -1.17
CA VAL A 43 13.96 7.67 -1.74
C VAL A 43 13.95 9.01 -0.99
N TRP A 44 14.67 9.14 0.12
CA TRP A 44 14.55 10.31 1.03
C TRP A 44 14.66 11.68 0.33
N ALA A 45 15.47 11.78 -0.71
CA ALA A 45 15.77 13.04 -1.38
C ALA A 45 14.57 13.64 -2.15
N HIS A 46 13.46 12.90 -2.32
CA HIS A 46 12.23 13.49 -2.88
C HIS A 46 11.66 14.64 -2.02
N HIS A 47 12.00 14.69 -0.72
CA HIS A 47 11.65 15.82 0.15
C HIS A 47 12.54 17.06 -0.07
N MET A 48 13.60 16.95 -0.88
CA MET A 48 14.64 17.96 -1.05
C MET A 48 14.67 18.53 -2.47
N PHE A 49 13.69 18.26 -3.33
CA PHE A 49 13.75 18.68 -4.75
C PHE A 49 13.91 20.19 -4.98
N THR A 50 13.54 21.02 -4.01
CA THR A 50 13.66 22.48 -4.09
C THR A 50 14.98 23.04 -3.57
N VAL A 51 15.92 22.22 -3.08
CA VAL A 51 17.21 22.69 -2.53
C VAL A 51 18.27 22.98 -3.59
N GLY A 52 17.96 22.80 -4.88
CA GLY A 52 18.89 23.02 -6.00
C GLY A 52 19.68 21.78 -6.44
N MET A 53 19.08 20.59 -6.35
CA MET A 53 19.66 19.35 -6.88
C MET A 53 19.80 19.38 -8.42
N ASP A 54 20.77 18.67 -8.97
CA ASP A 54 20.90 18.53 -10.42
C ASP A 54 19.73 17.74 -11.04
N VAL A 55 19.45 17.98 -12.33
CA VAL A 55 18.31 17.38 -13.04
C VAL A 55 18.36 15.86 -13.08
N LYS A 56 19.55 15.24 -13.13
CA LYS A 56 19.67 13.78 -13.18
C LYS A 56 19.31 13.17 -11.83
N SER A 57 19.76 13.81 -10.75
CA SER A 57 19.43 13.41 -9.38
C SER A 57 17.92 13.52 -9.13
N VAL A 58 17.29 14.64 -9.53
CA VAL A 58 15.82 14.78 -9.45
C VAL A 58 15.13 13.67 -10.25
N GLY A 59 15.53 13.44 -11.50
CA GLY A 59 14.96 12.38 -12.34
C GLY A 59 15.08 10.98 -11.72
N TYR A 60 16.24 10.66 -11.14
CA TYR A 60 16.47 9.40 -10.42
C TYR A 60 15.52 9.22 -9.24
N PHE A 61 15.49 10.19 -8.33
CA PHE A 61 14.67 10.08 -7.11
C PHE A 61 13.17 10.13 -7.41
N THR A 62 12.74 10.86 -8.44
CA THR A 62 11.35 10.82 -8.92
C THR A 62 10.99 9.41 -9.41
N ALA A 63 11.82 8.82 -10.28
CA ALA A 63 11.57 7.49 -10.82
C ALA A 63 11.55 6.41 -9.73
N VAL A 64 12.53 6.42 -8.82
CA VAL A 64 12.64 5.41 -7.75
C VAL A 64 11.50 5.57 -6.73
N THR A 65 11.07 6.79 -6.41
CA THR A 65 9.93 7.01 -5.51
C THR A 65 8.64 6.46 -6.12
N ALA A 66 8.41 6.66 -7.42
CA ALA A 66 7.24 6.12 -8.12
C ALA A 66 7.18 4.58 -8.08
N LEU A 67 8.32 3.88 -8.04
CA LEU A 67 8.36 2.41 -7.95
C LEU A 67 7.74 1.87 -6.66
N ILE A 68 7.65 2.65 -5.59
CA ILE A 68 6.94 2.26 -4.35
C ILE A 68 5.45 1.99 -4.63
N GLY A 69 4.88 2.61 -5.67
CA GLY A 69 3.50 2.38 -6.10
C GLY A 69 3.21 0.92 -6.48
N ILE A 70 4.20 0.19 -7.01
CA ILE A 70 4.02 -1.21 -7.46
C ILE A 70 3.72 -2.16 -6.28
N PRO A 71 4.62 -2.33 -5.28
CA PRO A 71 4.34 -3.21 -4.15
C PRO A 71 3.14 -2.71 -3.33
N THR A 72 2.92 -1.40 -3.26
CA THR A 72 1.73 -0.84 -2.60
C THR A 72 0.44 -1.24 -3.32
N GLY A 73 0.44 -1.21 -4.65
CA GLY A 73 -0.67 -1.65 -5.50
C GLY A 73 -0.99 -3.15 -5.34
N VAL A 74 0.03 -4.01 -5.23
CA VAL A 74 -0.17 -5.45 -4.94
C VAL A 74 -1.00 -5.64 -3.67
N LYS A 75 -0.72 -4.85 -2.63
CA LYS A 75 -1.47 -4.92 -1.37
C LYS A 75 -2.91 -4.44 -1.52
N VAL A 76 -3.13 -3.30 -2.17
CA VAL A 76 -4.46 -2.73 -2.43
C VAL A 76 -5.33 -3.70 -3.23
N ILE A 77 -4.78 -4.32 -4.27
CA ILE A 77 -5.49 -5.30 -5.09
C ILE A 77 -5.85 -6.53 -4.25
N GLY A 78 -4.91 -7.08 -3.49
CA GLY A 78 -5.19 -8.26 -2.69
C GLY A 78 -6.22 -8.01 -1.57
N TRP A 79 -6.23 -6.84 -0.94
CA TRP A 79 -7.30 -6.48 0.00
C TRP A 79 -8.65 -6.35 -0.68
N SER A 80 -8.70 -5.72 -1.86
CA SER A 80 -9.91 -5.61 -2.67
C SER A 80 -10.47 -6.97 -3.06
N CYS A 81 -9.61 -7.92 -3.46
CA CYS A 81 -10.01 -9.29 -3.78
C CYS A 81 -10.50 -10.08 -2.55
N MET A 82 -9.91 -9.86 -1.36
CA MET A 82 -10.43 -10.49 -0.14
C MET A 82 -11.80 -9.92 0.25
N LEU A 83 -11.98 -8.60 0.10
CA LEU A 83 -13.25 -7.92 0.36
C LEU A 83 -14.35 -8.32 -0.62
N SER A 84 -14.05 -8.62 -1.89
CA SER A 84 -15.06 -9.10 -2.84
C SER A 84 -15.64 -10.46 -2.44
N ASN A 85 -14.91 -11.23 -1.64
CA ASN A 85 -15.35 -12.51 -1.06
C ASN A 85 -15.78 -12.37 0.41
N CYS A 86 -16.15 -11.17 0.87
CA CYS A 86 -16.57 -10.94 2.24
C CYS A 86 -17.82 -11.76 2.58
N SER A 87 -17.77 -12.45 3.72
CA SER A 87 -18.87 -13.29 4.22
C SER A 87 -19.80 -12.55 5.19
N ILE A 88 -19.39 -11.37 5.65
CA ILE A 88 -20.09 -10.56 6.65
C ILE A 88 -21.02 -9.56 5.96
N SER A 89 -22.12 -9.21 6.65
CA SER A 89 -23.07 -8.17 6.22
C SER A 89 -22.37 -6.88 5.79
N TYR A 90 -22.77 -6.36 4.62
CA TYR A 90 -22.34 -5.06 4.09
C TYR A 90 -22.63 -3.87 5.02
N TYR A 91 -23.58 -4.03 5.95
CA TYR A 91 -23.90 -2.99 6.94
C TYR A 91 -22.93 -2.97 8.12
N SER A 92 -21.98 -3.92 8.18
CA SER A 92 -20.98 -3.95 9.24
C SER A 92 -20.03 -2.75 9.16
N PRO A 93 -19.83 -1.99 10.25
CA PRO A 93 -18.96 -0.81 10.25
C PRO A 93 -17.52 -1.11 9.81
N VAL A 94 -17.00 -2.31 10.07
CA VAL A 94 -15.64 -2.70 9.68
C VAL A 94 -15.47 -2.77 8.16
N VAL A 95 -16.51 -3.19 7.43
CA VAL A 95 -16.48 -3.28 5.96
C VAL A 95 -16.36 -1.87 5.37
N TRP A 96 -17.17 -0.92 5.88
CA TRP A 96 -17.10 0.47 5.45
C TRP A 96 -15.76 1.13 5.80
N TRP A 97 -15.22 0.86 6.98
CA TRP A 97 -13.90 1.37 7.36
C TRP A 97 -12.80 0.86 6.42
N LEU A 98 -12.82 -0.43 6.03
CA LEU A 98 -11.86 -0.99 5.08
C LEU A 98 -12.00 -0.40 3.68
N ILE A 99 -13.24 -0.24 3.19
CA ILE A 99 -13.50 0.39 1.90
C ILE A 99 -13.00 1.84 1.91
N SER A 100 -13.32 2.61 2.96
CA SER A 100 -12.82 3.98 3.12
C SER A 100 -11.30 4.03 3.20
N PHE A 101 -10.67 3.11 3.94
CA PHE A 101 -9.22 3.00 3.99
C PHE A 101 -8.64 2.77 2.60
N ILE A 102 -9.12 1.79 1.84
CA ILE A 102 -8.60 1.46 0.51
C ILE A 102 -8.74 2.65 -0.44
N ILE A 103 -9.90 3.31 -0.46
CA ILE A 103 -10.16 4.46 -1.35
C ILE A 103 -9.26 5.63 -0.98
N LEU A 104 -9.25 6.05 0.28
CA LEU A 104 -8.47 7.21 0.72
C LEU A 104 -6.98 6.96 0.60
N PHE A 105 -6.52 5.75 0.91
CA PHE A 105 -5.13 5.36 0.76
C PHE A 105 -4.70 5.35 -0.71
N THR A 106 -5.56 4.86 -1.62
CA THR A 106 -5.28 4.87 -3.06
C THR A 106 -5.24 6.28 -3.62
N LEU A 107 -6.22 7.14 -3.28
CA LEU A 107 -6.23 8.54 -3.71
C LEU A 107 -5.02 9.32 -3.18
N GLY A 108 -4.69 9.16 -1.90
CA GLY A 108 -3.49 9.76 -1.31
C GLY A 108 -2.21 9.27 -1.98
N GLY A 109 -2.15 7.98 -2.33
CA GLY A 109 -1.04 7.39 -3.08
C GLY A 109 -0.90 7.98 -4.48
N ILE A 110 -1.99 8.14 -5.23
CA ILE A 110 -1.98 8.76 -6.57
C ILE A 110 -1.47 10.20 -6.48
N THR A 111 -1.96 11.00 -5.53
CA THR A 111 -1.48 12.38 -5.34
C THR A 111 -0.02 12.45 -4.90
N GLY A 112 0.53 11.41 -4.28
CA GLY A 112 1.94 11.35 -3.91
C GLY A 112 2.87 10.95 -5.07
N ILE A 113 2.33 10.38 -6.15
CA ILE A 113 3.08 10.03 -7.37
C ILE A 113 3.20 11.24 -8.31
N ILE A 114 2.17 12.09 -8.34
CA ILE A 114 2.09 13.31 -9.16
C ILE A 114 2.95 14.41 -8.54
#